data_AF-A0A7C4RM23-F1
#
_entry.id   AF-A0A7C4RM23-F1
#
_cell.length_a   1.000
_cell.length_b   1.000
_cell.length_c   1.000
_cell.angle_alpha   90.00
_cell.angle_beta   90.00
_cell.angle_gamma   90.00
#
_symmetry.space_group_name_H-M   'P 1'
#
loop_
_entity.id
_entity.type
_entity.pdbx_description
1 polymer ?
#
loop_
_entity_poly.entity_id
_entity_poly.type
_entity_poly.pdbx_seq_one_letter_code
_entity_poly.pdbx_strand_id
1 'polypeptide(L)'
;MVIVEWARAIISRLRRKPVNLVELFKDYKVEIQVKHKSVGKGGKVYGDRLTLYEIIPKKNPKRLTPEDIKKYVDDLSIHHPEEGFVYVKKVISGREYHIITKMNSKSNKPNVPIYFDLERQRFFIEKESTKTPSITNYIIMITLGKLGVTQSKYVSSRLVKNDGD
;
A
#
# COMPACT_ATOMS: atom_id res chain seq x y z
N MET A 1 -24.04 29.44 -12.28
CA MET A 1 -23.57 28.52 -13.34
C MET A 1 -22.04 28.38 -13.32
N VAL A 2 -21.43 28.08 -12.16
CA VAL A 2 -19.95 28.03 -11.98
C VAL A 2 -19.48 26.66 -11.45
N ILE A 3 -20.39 25.91 -10.82
CA ILE A 3 -20.11 24.60 -10.22
C ILE A 3 -19.82 23.51 -11.28
N VAL A 4 -20.38 23.66 -12.49
CA VAL A 4 -20.26 22.65 -13.56
C VAL A 4 -18.91 22.71 -14.28
N GLU A 5 -18.26 23.87 -14.35
CA GLU A 5 -16.95 24.01 -15.02
C GLU A 5 -15.79 23.42 -14.21
N TRP A 6 -15.83 23.56 -12.87
CA TRP A 6 -14.85 22.94 -11.98
C TRP A 6 -14.91 21.41 -12.00
N ALA A 7 -16.12 20.83 -12.01
CA ALA A 7 -16.29 19.38 -12.14
C ALA A 7 -15.79 18.87 -13.49
N ARG A 8 -16.03 19.60 -14.59
CA ARG A 8 -15.55 19.24 -15.93
C ARG A 8 -14.03 19.35 -16.08
N ALA A 9 -13.38 20.32 -15.43
CA ALA A 9 -11.93 20.46 -15.44
C ALA A 9 -11.21 19.35 -14.64
N ILE A 10 -11.80 18.89 -13.53
CA ILE A 10 -11.28 17.76 -12.74
C ILE A 10 -11.46 16.44 -13.52
N ILE A 11 -12.62 16.26 -14.16
CA ILE A 11 -12.91 15.09 -14.99
C ILE A 11 -12.04 15.08 -16.27
N SER A 12 -11.71 16.25 -16.84
CA SER A 12 -10.85 16.35 -18.04
C SER A 12 -9.37 16.13 -17.73
N ARG A 13 -8.89 16.51 -16.53
CA ARG A 13 -7.51 16.26 -16.07
C ARG A 13 -7.25 14.78 -15.72
N LEU A 14 -8.31 14.01 -15.46
CA LEU A 14 -8.28 12.56 -15.29
C LEU A 14 -8.19 11.78 -16.63
N ARG A 15 -8.29 12.46 -17.78
CA ARG A 15 -8.08 11.87 -19.11
C ARG A 15 -6.62 12.06 -19.56
N ARG A 16 -5.98 10.93 -19.92
CA ARG A 16 -4.79 10.77 -20.80
C ARG A 16 -3.38 10.62 -20.16
N LYS A 17 -3.22 9.71 -19.21
CA LYS A 17 -2.05 8.81 -19.27
C LYS A 17 -2.54 7.36 -19.18
N PRO A 18 -2.02 6.44 -20.02
CA PRO A 18 -2.25 5.02 -19.81
C PRO A 18 -1.69 4.67 -18.42
N VAL A 19 -2.57 4.16 -17.55
CA VAL A 19 -2.15 3.70 -16.23
C VAL A 19 -1.53 2.31 -16.43
N ASN A 20 -0.22 2.22 -16.24
CA ASN A 20 0.47 0.94 -16.29
C ASN A 20 0.43 0.31 -14.89
N LEU A 21 -0.38 -0.75 -14.75
CA LEU A 21 -0.59 -1.46 -13.49
C LEU A 21 0.33 -2.68 -13.39
N VAL A 22 0.88 -2.89 -12.20
CA VAL A 22 1.71 -4.06 -11.87
C VAL A 22 0.97 -4.90 -10.84
N GLU A 23 0.79 -6.20 -11.12
CA GLU A 23 0.08 -7.13 -10.23
C GLU A 23 0.95 -7.47 -9.01
N LEU A 24 0.42 -7.19 -7.81
CA LEU A 24 1.10 -7.54 -6.56
C LEU A 24 1.18 -9.06 -6.41
N PHE A 25 2.26 -9.56 -5.81
CA PHE A 25 2.56 -10.98 -5.55
C PHE A 25 2.80 -11.85 -6.79
N LYS A 26 2.49 -11.35 -7.99
CA LYS A 26 2.82 -11.99 -9.26
C LYS A 26 3.97 -11.28 -9.96
N ASP A 27 3.80 -9.99 -10.24
CA ASP A 27 4.76 -9.19 -11.00
C ASP A 27 5.58 -8.25 -10.09
N TYR A 28 5.11 -8.02 -8.86
CA TYR A 28 5.79 -7.21 -7.85
C TYR A 28 5.86 -7.91 -6.49
N LYS A 29 7.07 -8.20 -6.04
CA LYS A 29 7.35 -8.81 -4.73
C LYS A 29 7.41 -7.73 -3.65
N VAL A 30 6.69 -7.94 -2.55
CA VAL A 30 6.60 -6.99 -1.45
C VAL A 30 7.49 -7.46 -0.31
N GLU A 31 8.53 -6.70 -0.02
CA GLU A 31 9.52 -7.03 1.02
C GLU A 31 9.68 -5.88 2.01
N ILE A 32 9.81 -6.21 3.29
CA ILE A 32 9.95 -5.24 4.38
C ILE A 32 11.20 -5.58 5.16
N GLN A 33 12.07 -4.59 5.34
CA GLN A 33 13.21 -4.68 6.23
C GLN A 33 12.88 -4.00 7.55
N VAL A 34 13.01 -4.73 8.65
CA VAL A 34 12.79 -4.21 10.00
C VAL A 34 14.10 -4.28 10.77
N LYS A 35 14.48 -3.15 11.37
CA LYS A 35 15.60 -3.06 12.29
C LYS A 35 15.08 -3.23 13.72
N HIS A 36 15.61 -4.19 14.46
CA HIS A 36 15.29 -4.37 15.88
C HIS A 36 16.55 -4.64 16.70
N LYS A 37 16.46 -4.44 18.01
CA LYS A 37 17.56 -4.75 18.94
C LYS A 37 17.74 -6.27 19.02
N SER A 38 18.97 -6.73 18.82
CA SER A 38 19.36 -8.10 19.10
C SER A 38 19.50 -8.26 20.62
N VAL A 39 18.57 -8.98 21.24
CA VAL A 39 18.54 -9.23 22.67
C VAL A 39 18.84 -10.70 22.93
N GLY A 40 19.86 -10.98 23.73
CA GLY A 40 20.19 -12.36 24.12
C GLY A 40 19.50 -12.76 25.43
N LYS A 41 19.82 -13.97 25.89
CA LYS A 41 19.28 -14.51 27.14
C LYS A 41 19.62 -13.58 28.31
N GLY A 42 18.62 -13.19 29.10
CA GLY A 42 18.77 -12.24 30.21
C GLY A 42 18.60 -10.75 29.85
N GLY A 43 18.11 -10.42 28.65
CA GLY A 43 17.76 -9.04 28.30
C GLY A 43 18.92 -8.16 27.83
N LYS A 44 20.15 -8.69 27.77
CA LYS A 44 21.33 -7.95 27.29
C LYS A 44 21.21 -7.67 25.79
N VAL A 45 21.39 -6.40 25.40
CA VAL A 45 21.39 -5.94 24.01
C VAL A 45 22.79 -6.14 23.41
N TYR A 46 22.88 -6.85 22.29
CA TYR A 46 24.14 -7.18 21.60
C TYR A 46 24.36 -6.39 20.31
N GLY A 47 23.45 -5.49 19.97
CA GLY A 47 23.52 -4.68 18.76
C GLY A 47 22.20 -4.66 18.01
N ASP A 48 22.25 -4.23 16.75
CA ASP A 48 21.08 -4.17 15.88
C ASP A 48 21.01 -5.41 14.97
N ARG A 49 19.79 -5.85 14.69
CA ARG A 49 19.50 -6.92 13.73
C ARG A 49 18.57 -6.39 12.66
N LEU A 50 18.95 -6.58 11.40
CA LEU A 50 18.08 -6.35 10.26
C LEU A 50 17.41 -7.66 9.89
N THR A 51 16.08 -7.63 9.83
CA THR A 51 15.26 -8.79 9.46
C THR A 51 14.46 -8.48 8.22
N LEU A 52 14.50 -9.39 7.26
CA LEU A 52 13.75 -9.32 6.02
C LEU A 52 12.49 -10.18 6.14
N TYR A 53 11.35 -9.56 5.88
CA TYR A 53 10.06 -10.22 5.74
C TYR A 53 9.55 -10.07 4.31
N GLU A 54 8.98 -11.14 3.78
CA GLU A 54 8.20 -11.11 2.56
C GLU A 54 6.72 -11.01 2.92
N ILE A 55 5.99 -10.11 2.26
CA ILE A 55 4.54 -10.01 2.42
C ILE A 55 3.89 -10.89 1.36
N ILE A 56 3.17 -11.90 1.83
CA ILE A 56 2.52 -12.89 0.97
C ILE A 56 1.01 -12.93 1.23
N PRO A 57 0.19 -13.37 0.27
CA PRO A 57 -1.21 -13.66 0.51
C PRO A 57 -1.38 -14.70 1.63
N LYS A 58 -2.46 -14.58 2.42
CA LYS A 58 -2.86 -15.64 3.35
C LYS A 58 -3.31 -16.88 2.56
N LYS A 59 -3.23 -18.05 3.19
CA LYS A 59 -3.74 -19.31 2.60
C LYS A 59 -5.24 -19.22 2.28
N ASN A 60 -6.01 -18.62 3.21
CA ASN A 60 -7.43 -18.34 3.07
C ASN A 60 -7.65 -16.83 3.32
N PRO A 61 -7.35 -15.96 2.33
CA PRO A 61 -7.49 -14.52 2.50
C PRO A 61 -8.97 -14.14 2.59
N LYS A 62 -9.28 -13.07 3.31
CA LYS A 62 -10.62 -12.49 3.29
C LYS A 62 -10.95 -12.07 1.85
N ARG A 63 -12.10 -12.51 1.33
CA ARG A 63 -12.63 -12.01 0.06
C ARG A 63 -13.14 -10.60 0.29
N LEU A 64 -12.47 -9.60 -0.28
CA LEU A 64 -12.83 -8.20 -0.08
C LEU A 64 -14.06 -7.82 -0.87
N THR A 65 -14.90 -6.99 -0.26
CA THR A 65 -16.04 -6.34 -0.91
C THR A 65 -15.80 -4.83 -1.06
N PRO A 66 -16.60 -4.11 -1.87
CA PRO A 66 -16.54 -2.65 -1.94
C PRO A 66 -16.71 -1.97 -0.58
N GLU A 67 -17.56 -2.53 0.29
CA GLU A 67 -17.84 -2.02 1.64
C GLU A 67 -16.63 -2.13 2.55
N ASP A 68 -15.83 -3.19 2.42
CA ASP A 68 -14.58 -3.34 3.18
C ASP A 68 -13.59 -2.22 2.85
N ILE A 69 -13.45 -1.91 1.55
CA ILE A 69 -12.58 -0.83 1.08
C ILE A 69 -13.09 0.51 1.58
N LYS A 70 -14.40 0.77 1.43
CA LYS A 70 -15.01 2.02 1.88
C LYS A 70 -14.82 2.22 3.38
N LYS A 71 -15.15 1.21 4.20
CA LYS A 71 -14.96 1.26 5.65
C LYS A 71 -13.51 1.55 6.02
N TYR A 72 -12.56 0.89 5.36
CA TYR A 72 -11.14 1.14 5.61
C TYR A 72 -10.72 2.57 5.26
N VAL A 73 -11.22 3.15 4.17
CA VAL A 73 -10.96 4.56 3.81
C VAL A 73 -11.63 5.52 4.79
N ASP A 74 -12.84 5.23 5.24
CA ASP A 74 -13.56 6.03 6.23
C ASP A 74 -12.76 6.06 7.56
N ASP A 75 -12.29 4.90 8.02
CA ASP A 75 -11.42 4.79 9.20
C ASP A 75 -10.11 5.58 9.00
N LEU A 76 -9.45 5.48 7.84
CA LEU A 76 -8.24 6.26 7.53
C LEU A 76 -8.51 7.76 7.55
N SER A 77 -9.65 8.21 7.02
CA SER A 77 -10.00 9.63 6.96
C SER A 77 -10.31 10.21 8.33
N ILE A 78 -10.85 9.41 9.25
CA ILE A 78 -11.07 9.82 10.66
C ILE A 78 -9.73 10.00 11.39
N HIS A 79 -8.79 9.06 11.23
CA HIS A 79 -7.54 9.06 11.97
C HIS A 79 -6.44 9.93 11.34
N HIS A 80 -6.54 10.20 10.04
CA HIS A 80 -5.58 10.98 9.26
C HIS A 80 -6.27 11.95 8.29
N PRO A 81 -7.07 12.90 8.81
CA PRO A 81 -7.88 13.79 7.98
C PRO A 81 -7.04 14.68 7.04
N GLU A 82 -5.80 14.99 7.41
CA GLU A 82 -4.87 15.81 6.62
C GLU A 82 -4.33 15.10 5.37
N GLU A 83 -4.36 13.76 5.37
CA GLU A 83 -3.81 12.95 4.28
C GLU A 83 -4.75 12.89 3.06
N GLY A 84 -6.04 13.19 3.23
CA GLY A 84 -7.01 13.27 2.13
C GLY A 84 -7.30 11.91 1.48
N PHE A 85 -7.39 10.84 2.28
CA PHE A 85 -7.72 9.51 1.76
C PHE A 85 -9.11 9.48 1.12
N VAL A 86 -9.22 8.81 -0.02
CA VAL A 86 -10.47 8.66 -0.77
C VAL A 86 -10.59 7.28 -1.39
N TYR A 87 -11.85 6.88 -1.58
CA TYR A 87 -12.24 5.69 -2.32
C TYR A 87 -12.78 6.10 -3.69
N VAL A 88 -12.21 5.53 -4.75
CA VAL A 88 -12.56 5.86 -6.14
C VAL A 88 -12.85 4.58 -6.91
N LYS A 89 -13.83 4.63 -7.82
CA LYS A 89 -14.04 3.59 -8.83
C LYS A 89 -13.53 4.08 -10.18
N LYS A 90 -12.84 3.22 -10.93
CA LYS A 90 -12.36 3.54 -12.27
C LYS A 90 -12.40 2.32 -13.16
N VAL A 91 -12.85 2.50 -14.40
CA VAL A 91 -12.74 1.47 -15.44
C VAL A 91 -11.45 1.69 -16.23
N ILE A 92 -10.60 0.67 -16.30
CA ILE A 92 -9.34 0.69 -17.06
C ILE A 92 -9.35 -0.54 -17.96
N SER A 93 -9.24 -0.32 -19.29
CA SER A 93 -9.25 -1.39 -20.28
C SER A 93 -10.43 -2.38 -20.12
N GLY A 94 -11.62 -1.85 -19.82
CA GLY A 94 -12.84 -2.64 -19.65
C GLY A 94 -13.00 -3.35 -18.29
N ARG A 95 -12.08 -3.15 -17.33
CA ARG A 95 -12.18 -3.72 -15.97
C ARG A 95 -12.45 -2.64 -14.93
N GLU A 96 -13.39 -2.90 -14.03
CA GLU A 96 -13.66 -2.03 -12.87
C GLU A 96 -12.60 -2.26 -11.79
N TYR A 97 -11.98 -1.17 -11.34
CA TYR A 97 -11.07 -1.14 -10.22
C TYR A 97 -11.65 -0.26 -9.11
N HIS A 98 -11.58 -0.80 -7.90
CA HIS A 98 -11.79 -0.06 -6.67
C HIS A 98 -10.44 0.45 -6.20
N ILE A 99 -10.33 1.73 -5.84
CA ILE A 99 -9.03 2.37 -5.64
C ILE A 99 -9.02 3.06 -4.29
N ILE A 100 -7.99 2.77 -3.49
CA ILE A 100 -7.62 3.58 -2.33
C ILE A 100 -6.52 4.54 -2.79
N THR A 101 -6.74 5.84 -2.64
CA THR A 101 -5.75 6.86 -2.99
C THR A 101 -5.91 8.11 -2.13
N LYS A 102 -5.08 9.13 -2.36
CA LYS A 102 -5.19 10.45 -1.73
C LYS A 102 -5.62 11.49 -2.76
N MET A 103 -6.55 12.36 -2.39
CA MET A 103 -6.94 13.55 -3.13
C MET A 103 -6.90 14.78 -2.22
N ASN A 104 -6.45 15.92 -2.75
CA ASN A 104 -6.30 17.17 -1.98
C ASN A 104 -5.49 17.02 -0.68
N SER A 105 -4.52 16.11 -0.68
CA SER A 105 -3.65 15.88 0.48
C SER A 105 -2.88 17.16 0.80
N LYS A 106 -2.92 17.58 2.06
CA LYS A 106 -2.06 18.67 2.57
C LYS A 106 -0.71 18.14 3.02
N SER A 107 -0.54 16.82 2.99
CA SER A 107 0.65 16.10 3.40
C SER A 107 1.62 15.98 2.22
N ASN A 108 2.91 16.17 2.50
CA ASN A 108 3.99 15.89 1.54
C ASN A 108 4.32 14.38 1.46
N LYS A 109 3.58 13.52 2.18
CA LYS A 109 3.79 12.08 2.11
C LYS A 109 3.39 11.55 0.73
N PRO A 110 4.14 10.60 0.17
CA PRO A 110 3.83 10.07 -1.15
C PRO A 110 2.44 9.43 -1.20
N ASN A 111 1.81 9.56 -2.36
CA ASN A 111 0.57 8.88 -2.69
C ASN A 111 0.93 7.59 -3.44
N VAL A 112 0.51 6.46 -2.88
CA VAL A 112 0.64 5.14 -3.51
C VAL A 112 -0.78 4.61 -3.69
N PRO A 113 -1.40 4.85 -4.87
CA PRO A 113 -2.73 4.31 -5.15
C PRO A 113 -2.68 2.78 -5.20
N ILE A 114 -3.59 2.13 -4.49
CA ILE A 114 -3.76 0.67 -4.57
C ILE A 114 -5.07 0.39 -5.28
N TYR A 115 -4.98 -0.40 -6.35
CA TYR A 115 -6.08 -0.80 -7.21
C TYR A 115 -6.50 -2.23 -6.85
N PHE A 116 -7.81 -2.43 -6.71
CA PHE A 116 -8.43 -3.68 -6.32
C PHE A 116 -9.37 -4.13 -7.43
N ASP A 117 -9.03 -5.25 -8.07
CA ASP A 117 -9.95 -6.04 -8.88
C ASP A 117 -10.65 -7.01 -7.93
N LEU A 118 -11.84 -6.62 -7.45
CA LEU A 118 -12.60 -7.38 -6.46
C LEU A 118 -13.28 -8.60 -7.06
N GLU A 119 -13.50 -8.64 -8.37
CA GLU A 119 -14.04 -9.82 -9.04
C GLU A 119 -13.04 -10.97 -8.95
N ARG A 120 -11.77 -10.68 -9.29
CA ARG A 120 -10.68 -11.67 -9.35
C ARG A 120 -9.85 -11.75 -8.07
N GLN A 121 -10.12 -10.87 -7.09
CA GLN A 121 -9.36 -10.70 -5.86
C GLN A 121 -7.86 -10.48 -6.13
N ARG A 122 -7.58 -9.56 -7.06
CA ARG A 122 -6.22 -9.17 -7.46
C ARG A 122 -5.95 -7.73 -7.11
N PHE A 123 -4.69 -7.45 -6.80
CA PHE A 123 -4.26 -6.17 -6.28
C PHE A 123 -3.15 -5.62 -7.16
N PHE A 124 -3.20 -4.32 -7.41
CA PHE A 124 -2.25 -3.67 -8.31
C PHE A 124 -1.80 -2.33 -7.73
N ILE A 125 -0.64 -1.90 -8.17
CA ILE A 125 -0.13 -0.55 -8.00
C ILE A 125 0.25 0.02 -9.36
N GLU A 126 0.44 1.32 -9.44
CA GLU A 126 1.03 1.92 -10.63
C GLU A 126 2.51 1.55 -10.72
N LYS A 127 3.00 1.32 -11.94
CA LYS A 127 4.42 1.03 -12.19
C LYS A 127 5.34 2.07 -11.57
N GLU A 128 4.91 3.32 -11.51
CA GLU A 128 5.69 4.41 -10.94
C GLU A 128 5.89 4.30 -9.43
N SER A 129 4.95 3.69 -8.71
CA SER A 129 5.10 3.42 -7.27
C SER A 129 6.22 2.39 -6.99
N THR A 130 6.63 1.60 -7.97
CA THR A 130 7.76 0.64 -7.81
C THR A 130 9.11 1.33 -7.67
N LYS A 131 9.23 2.62 -8.06
CA LYS A 131 10.46 3.40 -7.95
C LYS A 131 10.79 3.81 -6.51
N THR A 132 9.81 3.73 -5.60
CA THR A 132 9.96 4.05 -4.17
C THR A 132 9.60 2.85 -3.30
N PRO A 133 10.32 1.71 -3.44
CA PRO A 133 9.87 0.41 -2.92
C PRO A 133 9.71 0.38 -1.40
N SER A 134 10.53 1.11 -0.63
CA SER A 134 10.43 1.11 0.84
C SER A 134 9.07 1.60 1.33
N ILE A 135 8.58 2.74 0.81
CA ILE A 135 7.31 3.31 1.25
C ILE A 135 6.13 2.60 0.59
N THR A 136 6.26 2.20 -0.68
CA THR A 136 5.26 1.43 -1.40
C THR A 136 5.00 0.09 -0.71
N ASN A 137 6.05 -0.65 -0.37
CA ASN A 137 5.92 -1.93 0.33
C ASN A 137 5.27 -1.75 1.70
N TYR A 138 5.67 -0.71 2.45
CA TYR A 138 5.08 -0.42 3.74
C TYR A 138 3.58 -0.13 3.66
N ILE A 139 3.16 0.72 2.70
CA ILE A 139 1.74 1.03 2.49
C ILE A 139 0.97 -0.24 2.10
N ILE A 140 1.50 -1.04 1.18
CA ILE A 140 0.88 -2.31 0.76
C ILE A 140 0.73 -3.27 1.96
N MET A 141 1.79 -3.44 2.76
CA MET A 141 1.79 -4.28 3.96
C MET A 141 0.68 -3.87 4.92
N ILE A 142 0.59 -2.58 5.26
CA ILE A 142 -0.38 -2.08 6.23
C ILE A 142 -1.80 -2.20 5.67
N THR A 143 -2.03 -1.75 4.43
CA THR A 143 -3.37 -1.75 3.82
C THR A 143 -3.90 -3.16 3.63
N LEU A 144 -3.15 -4.05 2.96
CA LEU A 144 -3.62 -5.41 2.71
C LEU A 144 -3.62 -6.27 3.99
N GLY A 145 -2.74 -5.97 4.95
CA GLY A 145 -2.72 -6.62 6.25
C GLY A 145 -3.98 -6.30 7.07
N LYS A 146 -4.34 -5.01 7.19
CA LYS A 146 -5.57 -4.57 7.87
C LYS A 146 -6.84 -5.06 7.18
N LEU A 147 -6.83 -5.16 5.86
CA LEU A 147 -7.93 -5.76 5.08
C LEU A 147 -7.99 -7.29 5.20
N GLY A 148 -7.02 -7.93 5.86
CA GLY A 148 -7.02 -9.37 6.12
C GLY A 148 -6.61 -10.23 4.92
N VAL A 149 -5.93 -9.64 3.94
CA VAL A 149 -5.50 -10.31 2.70
C VAL A 149 -4.11 -10.95 2.86
N THR A 150 -3.20 -10.28 3.55
CA THR A 150 -1.78 -10.65 3.57
C THR A 150 -1.28 -11.03 4.96
N GLN A 151 -0.12 -11.68 4.98
CA GLN A 151 0.67 -12.01 6.16
C GLN A 151 2.16 -11.85 5.87
N SER A 152 2.98 -11.67 6.91
CA SER A 152 4.43 -11.66 6.77
C SER A 152 5.01 -13.07 6.88
N LYS A 153 5.98 -13.37 6.02
CA LYS A 153 6.81 -14.58 6.07
C LYS A 153 8.24 -14.15 6.35
N TYR A 154 8.84 -14.69 7.41
CA TYR A 154 10.25 -14.47 7.69
C TYR A 154 11.12 -15.06 6.56
N VAL A 155 12.06 -14.26 6.06
CA VAL A 155 13.02 -14.69 5.03
C VAL A 155 14.38 -14.91 5.65
N SER A 156 14.94 -13.87 6.28
CA SER A 156 16.30 -13.91 6.84
C SER A 156 16.51 -12.82 7.88
N SER A 157 17.56 -12.95 8.67
CA SER A 157 18.05 -11.89 9.55
C SER A 157 19.57 -11.85 9.58
N ARG A 158 20.12 -10.66 9.75
CA ARG A 158 21.57 -10.43 9.88
C ARG A 158 21.86 -9.43 10.97
N LEU A 159 22.95 -9.64 11.70
CA LEU A 159 23.48 -8.64 12.63
C LEU A 159 24.04 -7.47 11.84
N VAL A 160 23.78 -6.26 12.31
CA VAL A 160 24.43 -5.05 11.83
C VAL A 160 25.70 -4.91 12.64
N LYS A 161 26.87 -5.00 11.98
CA LYS A 161 28.13 -4.64 12.62
C LYS A 161 28.08 -3.13 12.90
N ASN A 162 28.38 -2.74 14.12
CA ASN A 162 28.68 -1.34 14.40
C ASN A 162 30.13 -1.14 13.99
N ASP A 163 30.38 -0.37 12.94
CA ASP A 163 31.73 0.00 12.49
C ASP A 163 32.28 1.08 13.44
N GLY A 164 32.63 0.70 14.67
CA GLY A 164 33.07 1.64 15.70
C GLY A 164 33.68 1.01 16.94
N ASP A 165 34.57 0.03 16.77
CA ASP A 165 35.63 -0.31 17.73
C ASP A 165 36.99 0.10 17.14
#